data_AF-T1AL26-F1
#
_entry.id   AF-T1AL26-F1
#
_cell.length_a   1.000
_cell.length_b   1.000
_cell.length_c   1.000
_cell.angle_alpha   90.00
_cell.angle_beta   90.00
_cell.angle_gamma   90.00
#
_symmetry.space_group_name_H-M   'P 1'
#
loop_
_entity.id
_entity.type
_entity.pdbx_description
1 polymer ?
#
loop_
_entity_poly.entity_id
_entity_poly.type
_entity_poly.pdbx_seq_one_letter_code
_entity_poly.pdbx_strand_id
1 'polypeptide(L)'
;MSISESFWSALGGDPSELEHLRFAGEGELPSRFPVTDFASASIAAAALSIGELAAETGDVPTVTVDRRQASLWFGASIEPIGWKPQDPWDPIAGDYPARDGWIRLHTN
;
A
#
# COMPACT_ATOMS: atom_id res chain seq x y z
N MET A 1 -5.60 11.90 -14.25
CA MET A 1 -4.32 11.29 -13.88
C MET A 1 -4.62 10.27 -12.80
N SER A 2 -4.23 9.01 -12.99
CA SER A 2 -4.40 7.97 -11.96
C SER A 2 -3.45 8.22 -10.77
N ILE A 3 -3.74 7.63 -9.61
CA ILE A 3 -2.85 7.74 -8.44
C ILE A 3 -1.49 7.08 -8.71
N SER A 4 -1.44 6.01 -9.50
CA SER A 4 -0.20 5.36 -9.96
C SER A 4 0.61 6.25 -10.90
N GLU A 5 -0.02 6.95 -11.85
CA GLU A 5 0.67 7.96 -12.67
C GLU A 5 1.27 9.07 -11.81
N SER A 6 0.53 9.52 -10.79
CA SER A 6 0.98 10.58 -9.88
C SER A 6 2.20 10.12 -9.08
N PHE A 7 2.21 8.88 -8.59
CA PHE A 7 3.31 8.33 -7.83
C PHE A 7 4.55 8.13 -8.71
N TRP A 8 4.35 7.58 -9.90
CA TRP A 8 5.43 7.35 -10.85
C TRP A 8 6.08 8.66 -11.31
N SER A 9 5.26 9.65 -11.66
CA SER A 9 5.74 10.98 -12.01
C SER A 9 6.45 11.67 -10.84
N ALA A 10 6.00 11.48 -9.60
CA ALA A 10 6.66 12.05 -8.42
C ALA A 10 8.05 11.46 -8.16
N LEU A 11 8.32 10.23 -8.64
CA LEU A 11 9.65 9.61 -8.61
C LEU A 11 10.52 10.02 -9.81
N GLY A 12 9.97 10.77 -10.77
CA GLY A 12 10.67 11.16 -11.99
C GLY A 12 10.77 10.04 -13.03
N GLY A 13 9.96 8.99 -12.92
CA GLY A 13 9.98 7.86 -13.84
C GLY A 13 9.45 8.20 -15.23
N ASP A 14 9.90 7.44 -16.24
CA ASP A 14 9.44 7.60 -17.62
C ASP A 14 7.97 7.14 -17.76
N PRO A 15 7.03 7.99 -18.21
CA PRO A 15 5.64 7.59 -18.40
C PRO A 15 5.44 6.35 -19.28
N SER A 16 6.37 6.02 -20.19
CA SER A 16 6.30 4.83 -21.03
C SER A 16 6.37 3.52 -20.21
N GLU A 17 7.03 3.52 -19.04
CA GLU A 17 7.11 2.36 -18.15
C GLU A 17 5.74 1.93 -17.60
N LEU A 18 4.77 2.86 -17.54
CA LEU A 18 3.40 2.54 -17.16
C LEU A 18 2.71 1.60 -18.16
N GLU A 19 3.20 1.48 -19.40
CA GLU A 19 2.71 0.51 -20.38
C GLU A 19 2.98 -0.94 -19.94
N HIS A 20 3.95 -1.16 -19.06
CA HIS A 20 4.28 -2.46 -18.48
C HIS A 20 3.48 -2.78 -17.19
N LEU A 21 2.74 -1.81 -16.66
CA LEU A 21 1.94 -1.98 -15.44
C LEU A 21 0.55 -2.54 -15.73
N ARG A 22 0.17 -3.59 -15.00
CA ARG A 22 -1.18 -4.18 -14.99
C ARG A 22 -1.70 -4.27 -13.56
N PHE A 23 -2.97 -3.96 -13.38
CA PHE A 23 -3.68 -4.23 -12.13
C PHE A 23 -4.59 -5.44 -12.33
N ALA A 24 -4.61 -6.33 -11.35
CA ALA A 24 -5.46 -7.52 -11.31
C ALA A 24 -6.24 -7.60 -10.00
N GLY A 25 -7.21 -8.52 -9.94
CA GLY A 25 -8.01 -8.76 -8.75
C GLY A 25 -9.11 -7.70 -8.50
N GLU A 26 -10.01 -8.03 -7.60
CA GLU A 26 -11.16 -7.20 -7.21
C GLU A 26 -11.21 -7.03 -5.68
N GLY A 27 -11.91 -5.98 -5.26
CA GLY A 27 -12.12 -5.64 -3.85
C GLY A 27 -11.25 -4.48 -3.38
N GLU A 28 -11.66 -3.91 -2.25
CA GLU A 28 -11.04 -2.77 -1.61
C GLU A 28 -11.26 -2.80 -0.10
N LEU A 29 -10.39 -2.13 0.65
CA LEU A 29 -10.57 -1.92 2.07
C LEU A 29 -11.77 -0.97 2.27
N PRO A 30 -12.75 -1.31 3.11
CA PRO A 30 -13.86 -0.42 3.43
C PRO A 30 -13.34 0.77 4.25
N SER A 31 -12.91 1.81 3.56
CA SER A 31 -12.27 2.99 4.13
C SER A 31 -12.86 4.25 3.51
N ARG A 32 -12.84 5.34 4.28
CA ARG A 32 -13.22 6.67 3.79
C ARG A 32 -12.18 7.24 2.81
N PHE A 33 -10.97 6.68 2.82
CA PHE A 33 -9.87 7.05 1.95
C PHE A 33 -9.60 5.92 0.95
N PRO A 34 -9.04 6.21 -0.23
CA PRO A 34 -8.74 5.21 -1.26
C PRO A 34 -7.49 4.40 -0.89
N VAL A 35 -7.52 3.69 0.24
CA VAL A 35 -6.37 2.98 0.83
C VAL A 35 -5.88 1.89 -0.13
N THR A 36 -6.79 1.14 -0.77
CA THR A 36 -6.41 0.10 -1.73
C THR A 36 -5.74 0.67 -2.97
N ASP A 37 -6.21 1.80 -3.49
CA ASP A 37 -5.58 2.45 -4.64
C ASP A 37 -4.21 3.02 -4.27
N PHE A 38 -4.10 3.63 -3.09
CA PHE A 38 -2.82 4.10 -2.55
C PHE A 38 -1.82 2.94 -2.41
N ALA A 39 -2.24 1.84 -1.75
CA ALA A 39 -1.42 0.65 -1.56
C ALA A 39 -0.96 0.05 -2.90
N SER A 40 -1.90 -0.08 -3.85
CA SER A 40 -1.61 -0.63 -5.18
C SER A 40 -0.64 0.28 -5.95
N ALA A 41 -0.78 1.60 -5.86
CA ALA A 41 0.12 2.56 -6.49
C ALA A 41 1.52 2.58 -5.86
N SER A 42 1.61 2.51 -4.52
CA SER A 42 2.90 2.38 -3.81
C SER A 42 3.67 1.14 -4.27
N ILE A 43 2.98 -0.01 -4.33
CA ILE A 43 3.59 -1.28 -4.75
C ILE A 43 3.94 -1.24 -6.24
N ALA A 44 3.06 -0.69 -7.08
CA ALA A 44 3.31 -0.54 -8.51
C ALA A 44 4.56 0.31 -8.78
N ALA A 45 4.71 1.45 -8.10
CA ALA A 45 5.88 2.31 -8.25
C ALA A 45 7.18 1.58 -7.86
N ALA A 46 7.19 0.88 -6.73
CA ALA A 46 8.34 0.09 -6.30
C ALA A 46 8.66 -1.05 -7.29
N ALA A 47 7.63 -1.75 -7.78
CA ALA A 47 7.80 -2.85 -8.73
C ALA A 47 8.26 -2.37 -10.12
N LEU A 48 7.82 -1.20 -10.57
CA LEU A 48 8.31 -0.57 -11.80
C LEU A 48 9.80 -0.21 -11.67
N SER A 49 10.23 0.39 -10.56
CA SER A 49 11.67 0.66 -10.34
C SER A 49 12.51 -0.61 -10.30
N ILE A 50 11.97 -1.72 -9.78
CA ILE A 50 12.63 -3.04 -9.86
C ILE A 50 12.63 -3.55 -11.30
N GLY A 51 11.57 -3.31 -12.07
CA GLY A 51 11.45 -3.65 -13.48
C GLY A 51 12.50 -2.95 -14.35
N GLU A 52 12.70 -1.65 -14.14
CA GLU A 52 13.76 -0.86 -14.78
C GLU A 52 15.14 -1.49 -14.50
N LEU A 53 15.43 -1.80 -13.23
CA LEU A 53 16.69 -2.45 -12.86
C LEU A 53 16.85 -3.84 -13.48
N ALA A 54 15.77 -4.62 -13.57
CA ALA A 54 15.80 -5.94 -14.17
C ALA A 54 16.05 -5.88 -15.69
N ALA A 55 15.51 -4.86 -16.37
CA ALA A 55 15.68 -4.63 -17.80
C ALA A 55 17.15 -4.38 -18.19
N GLU A 56 18.00 -3.90 -17.28
CA GLU A 56 19.45 -3.80 -17.50
C GLU A 56 20.11 -5.17 -17.79
N THR A 57 19.45 -6.27 -17.43
CA THR A 57 19.96 -7.64 -17.60
C THR A 57 19.22 -8.46 -18.65
N GLY A 58 18.19 -7.91 -19.32
CA GLY A 58 17.38 -8.65 -20.27
C GLY A 58 16.09 -7.92 -20.68
N ASP A 59 15.00 -8.67 -20.80
CA ASP A 59 13.72 -8.13 -21.23
C ASP A 59 13.03 -7.29 -20.14
N VAL A 60 12.28 -6.27 -20.56
CA VAL A 60 11.45 -5.45 -19.67
C VAL A 60 10.30 -6.29 -19.11
N PRO A 61 10.23 -6.51 -17.79
CA PRO A 61 9.19 -7.36 -17.21
C PRO A 61 7.84 -6.65 -17.16
N THR A 62 6.76 -7.39 -17.41
CA THR A 62 5.41 -6.90 -17.07
C THR A 62 5.23 -6.90 -15.56
N VAL A 63 4.88 -5.75 -14.99
CA VAL A 63 4.56 -5.59 -13.57
C VAL A 63 3.05 -5.82 -13.38
N THR A 64 2.68 -6.84 -12.59
CA THR A 64 1.27 -7.05 -12.22
C THR A 64 1.08 -6.87 -10.72
N VAL A 65 0.21 -5.94 -10.34
CA VAL A 65 -0.17 -5.72 -8.94
C VAL A 65 -1.59 -6.23 -8.72
N ASP A 66 -1.74 -7.24 -7.86
CA ASP A 66 -3.05 -7.69 -7.40
C ASP A 66 -3.58 -6.73 -6.32
N ARG A 67 -4.71 -6.08 -6.60
CA ARG A 67 -5.32 -5.06 -5.73
C ARG A 67 -5.72 -5.62 -4.38
N ARG A 68 -6.25 -6.84 -4.34
CA ARG A 68 -6.69 -7.48 -3.10
C ARG A 68 -5.47 -7.79 -2.23
N GLN A 69 -4.40 -8.32 -2.81
CA GLN A 69 -3.15 -8.58 -2.08
C GLN A 69 -2.52 -7.28 -1.58
N ALA A 70 -2.45 -6.24 -2.41
CA ALA A 70 -1.97 -4.92 -2.00
C ALA A 70 -2.77 -4.37 -0.80
N SER A 71 -4.10 -4.51 -0.85
CA SER A 71 -4.98 -4.11 0.24
C SER A 71 -4.75 -4.89 1.54
N LEU A 72 -4.51 -6.20 1.45
CA LEU A 72 -4.26 -7.04 2.62
C LEU A 72 -2.93 -6.69 3.29
N TRP A 73 -1.88 -6.42 2.50
CA TRP A 73 -0.57 -6.01 3.02
C TRP A 73 -0.60 -4.70 3.81
N PHE A 74 -1.52 -3.79 3.47
CA PHE A 74 -1.73 -2.55 4.23
C PHE A 74 -2.64 -2.73 5.45
N GLY A 75 -3.32 -3.87 5.58
CA GLY A 75 -4.16 -4.22 6.73
C GLY A 75 -3.41 -5.01 7.81
N ALA A 76 -2.77 -6.12 7.43
CA ALA A 76 -2.01 -6.96 8.34
C ALA A 76 -0.89 -7.72 7.59
N SER A 77 0.25 -7.92 8.24
CA SER A 77 1.40 -8.65 7.68
C SER A 77 1.52 -10.09 8.17
N ILE A 78 0.71 -10.50 9.15
CA ILE A 78 0.77 -11.81 9.79
C ILE A 78 -0.65 -12.35 10.00
N GLU A 79 -0.88 -13.58 9.53
CA GLU A 79 -2.06 -14.37 9.86
C GLU A 79 -1.70 -15.41 10.93
N PRO A 80 -2.23 -15.31 12.16
CA PRO A 80 -1.99 -16.27 13.23
C PRO A 80 -2.60 -17.65 12.92
N ILE A 81 -1.80 -18.71 12.95
CA ILE A 81 -2.26 -20.10 12.78
C ILE A 81 -2.12 -20.86 14.10
N GLY A 82 -3.24 -21.15 14.75
CA GLY A 82 -3.26 -21.93 16.00
C GLY A 82 -2.90 -21.14 17.26
N TRP A 83 -2.80 -19.81 17.17
CA TRP A 83 -2.59 -18.91 18.31
C TRP A 83 -3.36 -17.61 18.13
N LYS A 84 -3.55 -16.87 19.23
CA LYS A 84 -4.18 -15.55 19.23
C LYS A 84 -3.10 -14.49 19.50
N PRO A 85 -2.99 -13.45 18.66
CA PRO A 85 -2.10 -12.34 18.94
C PRO A 85 -2.57 -11.60 20.19
N GLN A 86 -1.62 -11.10 20.98
CA GLN A 86 -1.95 -10.19 22.06
C GLN A 86 -2.47 -8.89 21.48
N ASP A 87 -3.29 -8.16 22.26
CA ASP A 87 -3.69 -6.83 21.84
C ASP A 87 -2.43 -5.98 21.62
N PRO A 88 -2.26 -5.40 20.43
CA PRO A 88 -1.04 -4.65 20.11
C PRO A 88 -0.98 -3.30 20.85
N TRP A 89 -2.04 -2.93 21.57
CA TRP A 89 -2.21 -1.63 22.20
C TRP A 89 -2.41 -1.78 23.70
N ASP A 90 -1.76 -0.93 24.49
CA ASP A 90 -2.04 -0.79 25.92
C ASP A 90 -3.52 -0.40 26.14
N PRO A 91 -4.16 -0.83 27.25
CA PRO A 91 -5.54 -0.47 27.58
C PRO A 91 -5.86 1.05 27.56
N ILE A 92 -4.86 1.93 27.74
CA ILE A 92 -5.07 3.38 27.68
C ILE A 92 -4.70 4.02 26.34
N ALA A 93 -4.25 3.25 25.35
CA ALA A 93 -4.01 3.76 24.01
C ALA A 93 -5.35 4.03 23.29
N GLY A 94 -5.46 5.16 22.60
CA GLY A 94 -6.68 5.50 21.88
C GLY A 94 -6.96 7.00 21.76
N ASP A 95 -8.11 7.31 21.18
CA ASP A 95 -8.58 8.69 20.97
C ASP A 95 -9.51 9.12 22.11
N TYR A 96 -9.22 10.27 22.73
CA TYR A 96 -9.96 10.81 23.88
C TYR A 96 -10.47 12.22 23.60
N PRO A 97 -11.71 12.55 24.00
CA PRO A 97 -12.22 13.91 23.90
C PRO A 97 -11.51 14.84 24.89
N ALA A 98 -11.14 16.03 24.42
CA ALA A 98 -10.61 17.14 25.20
C ALA A 98 -11.58 18.35 25.12
N ARG A 99 -11.27 19.45 25.81
CA ARG A 99 -12.14 20.64 25.86
C ARG A 99 -12.42 21.23 24.47
N ASP A 100 -11.44 21.15 23.57
CA ASP A 100 -11.40 21.83 22.28
C ASP A 100 -11.06 20.88 21.11
N GLY A 101 -11.13 19.57 21.32
CA GLY A 101 -10.81 18.61 20.27
C GLY A 101 -10.61 17.19 20.79
N TRP A 102 -9.68 16.48 20.17
CA TRP A 102 -9.33 15.10 20.48
C TRP A 102 -7.83 14.98 20.67
N ILE A 103 -7.41 14.13 21.60
CA ILE A 103 -6.02 13.70 21.77
C ILE A 103 -5.92 12.21 21.51
N ARG A 104 -4.78 11.74 20.98
CA ARG A 104 -4.45 10.31 20.89
C ARG A 104 -3.36 9.97 21.89
N LEU A 105 -3.64 9.05 22.80
CA LEU A 105 -2.62 8.51 23.70
C LEU A 105 -1.86 7.39 22.99
N HIS A 106 -0.52 7.50 23.00
CA HIS A 106 0.40 6.48 22.51
C HIS A 106 1.24 5.96 23.67
N THR A 107 1.19 4.66 23.91
CA THR A 107 1.86 3.95 25.01
C THR A 107 2.96 3.08 24.42
N ASN A 108 4.21 3.49 24.57
CA ASN A 108 5.38 2.72 24.11
C ASN A 108 5.81 1.70 25.16
#